data_AF-A0A365Y3C2-F1
#
_entry.id   AF-A0A365Y3C2-F1
#
_cell.length_a   1.000
_cell.length_b   1.000
_cell.length_c   1.000
_cell.angle_alpha   90.00
_cell.angle_beta   90.00
_cell.angle_gamma   90.00
#
_symmetry.space_group_name_H-M   'P 1'
#
loop_
_entity.id
_entity.type
_entity.pdbx_description
1 polymer ?
#
loop_
_entity_poly.entity_id
_entity_poly.type
_entity_poly.pdbx_seq_one_letter_code
_entity_poly.pdbx_strand_id
1 'polypeptide(L)'
;MCYIGVISLLLLYACTKDDQPVTTHTNLEIIPTTDTLTQVINANTLLTANHPWYIKGWVYVSNESTLRIEPGSIIHILPGEQSNSGGLVITRGAYLHAAGTAGSPIHISIKEKGNVLLLGKAPVKNKMPLADHPDNKLMPGIAYGGTNEQDSSGVVRYVQLHYHSPMSEGLKLMGAGSRTVLQHVTLYDRHPGMKPIFLY
;
A
#
# COMPACT_ATOMS: atom_id res chain seq x y z
N MET A 1 66.41 53.20 -16.16
CA MET A 1 66.04 52.14 -15.20
C MET A 1 64.66 52.47 -14.64
N CYS A 2 63.65 51.67 -14.97
CA CYS A 2 62.58 51.16 -14.10
C CYS A 2 61.45 50.66 -15.02
N TYR A 3 61.42 49.34 -15.22
CA TYR A 3 60.34 48.60 -15.86
C TYR A 3 59.42 48.13 -14.74
N ILE A 4 58.15 48.52 -14.72
CA ILE A 4 57.12 47.78 -14.00
C ILE A 4 55.86 47.78 -14.88
N GLY A 5 55.63 46.62 -15.51
CA GLY A 5 54.46 46.34 -16.33
C GLY A 5 53.21 46.16 -15.47
N VAL A 6 52.08 46.66 -15.98
CA VAL A 6 50.76 46.46 -15.37
C VAL A 6 50.09 45.30 -16.10
N ILE A 7 50.07 44.15 -15.44
CA ILE A 7 49.39 42.93 -15.87
C ILE A 7 47.90 43.11 -15.62
N SER A 8 47.12 43.18 -16.71
CA SER A 8 45.66 43.22 -16.68
C SER A 8 45.11 41.84 -16.32
N LEU A 9 44.60 41.71 -15.11
CA LEU A 9 44.02 40.49 -14.56
C LEU A 9 42.62 40.25 -15.17
N LEU A 10 42.50 39.27 -16.06
CA LEU A 10 41.22 38.75 -16.54
C LEU A 10 40.55 37.91 -15.46
N LEU A 11 39.42 38.36 -14.93
CA LEU A 11 38.53 37.57 -14.09
C LEU A 11 37.73 36.61 -14.97
N LEU A 12 38.19 35.37 -15.09
CA LEU A 12 37.38 34.29 -15.67
C LEU A 12 36.32 33.88 -14.64
N TYR A 13 35.07 34.24 -14.95
CA TYR A 13 33.89 33.77 -14.23
C TYR A 13 33.72 32.27 -14.55
N ALA A 14 34.31 31.41 -13.73
CA ALA A 14 34.08 29.97 -13.79
C ALA A 14 32.71 29.69 -13.15
N CYS A 15 31.70 29.39 -13.97
CA CYS A 15 30.44 28.84 -13.48
C CYS A 15 30.71 27.50 -12.80
N THR A 16 30.63 27.46 -11.48
CA THR A 16 30.50 26.21 -10.73
C THR A 16 29.18 25.57 -11.16
N LYS A 17 29.24 24.48 -11.92
CA LYS A 17 28.08 23.58 -12.00
C LYS A 17 27.96 22.96 -10.61
N ASP A 18 26.96 23.39 -9.87
CA ASP A 18 26.50 22.67 -8.68
C ASP A 18 26.03 21.29 -9.16
N ASP A 19 26.93 20.32 -9.16
CA ASP A 19 26.56 18.91 -9.22
C ASP A 19 25.91 18.59 -7.88
N GLN A 20 24.61 18.88 -7.79
CA GLN A 20 23.76 18.33 -6.76
C GLN A 20 23.93 16.81 -6.82
N PRO A 21 24.23 16.12 -5.70
CA PRO A 21 24.19 14.67 -5.68
C PRO A 21 22.78 14.27 -6.08
N VAL A 22 22.63 13.69 -7.27
CA VAL A 22 21.40 13.02 -7.68
C VAL A 22 21.22 11.87 -6.69
N THR A 23 20.39 12.07 -5.68
CA THR A 23 19.85 10.98 -4.88
C THR A 23 18.94 10.18 -5.79
N THR A 24 19.54 9.24 -6.52
CA THR A 24 18.81 8.19 -7.21
C THR A 24 18.12 7.37 -6.13
N HIS A 25 16.91 7.78 -5.74
CA HIS A 25 15.97 6.91 -5.07
C HIS A 25 15.58 5.85 -6.08
N THR A 26 16.43 4.83 -6.26
CA THR A 26 15.99 3.61 -6.91
C THR A 26 14.86 3.08 -6.04
N ASN A 27 13.63 3.24 -6.53
CA ASN A 27 12.44 2.66 -5.94
C ASN A 27 12.53 1.14 -6.17
N LEU A 28 13.43 0.49 -5.43
CA LEU A 28 13.70 -0.93 -5.53
C LEU A 28 12.54 -1.67 -4.89
N GLU A 29 11.90 -2.55 -5.65
CA GLU A 29 10.93 -3.50 -5.14
C GLU A 29 11.65 -4.77 -4.71
N ILE A 30 11.34 -5.23 -3.50
CA ILE A 30 11.85 -6.47 -2.94
C ILE A 30 10.85 -7.58 -3.26
N ILE A 31 11.33 -8.67 -3.86
CA ILE A 31 10.54 -9.91 -3.98
C ILE A 31 10.83 -10.73 -2.72
N PRO A 32 9.81 -11.08 -1.90
CA PRO A 32 10.02 -11.87 -0.69
C PRO A 32 10.62 -13.23 -1.02
N THR A 33 11.53 -13.72 -0.18
CA THR A 33 12.19 -15.03 -0.36
C THR A 33 11.32 -16.20 0.08
N THR A 34 10.27 -15.93 0.86
CA THR A 34 9.28 -16.90 1.33
C THR A 34 7.90 -16.54 0.81
N ASP A 35 7.10 -17.53 0.44
CA ASP A 35 5.73 -17.34 -0.04
C ASP A 35 4.76 -16.79 1.03
N THR A 36 5.15 -16.83 2.29
CA THR A 36 4.33 -16.45 3.43
C THR A 36 4.81 -15.14 4.04
N LEU A 37 3.94 -14.13 4.02
CA LEU A 37 4.13 -12.82 4.61
C LEU A 37 3.50 -12.78 5.99
N THR A 38 4.22 -12.19 6.95
CA THR A 38 3.79 -12.04 8.33
C THR A 38 4.11 -10.64 8.83
N GLN A 39 3.37 -10.19 9.85
CA GLN A 39 3.63 -8.97 10.61
C GLN A 39 3.69 -7.68 9.78
N VAL A 40 4.86 -7.26 9.28
CA VAL A 40 5.05 -5.92 8.70
C VAL A 40 5.85 -5.98 7.41
N ILE A 41 5.36 -5.26 6.41
CA ILE A 41 6.04 -4.92 5.16
C ILE A 41 6.36 -3.42 5.24
N ASN A 42 7.64 -3.07 5.32
CA ASN A 42 8.12 -1.69 5.53
C ASN A 42 8.99 -1.16 4.38
N ALA A 43 9.06 -1.90 3.28
CA ALA A 43 9.77 -1.53 2.07
C ALA A 43 8.93 -1.93 0.84
N ASN A 44 9.18 -1.29 -0.30
CA ASN A 44 8.44 -1.58 -1.52
C ASN A 44 8.61 -3.06 -1.87
N THR A 45 7.49 -3.76 -2.04
CA THR A 45 7.43 -5.21 -2.13
C THR A 45 6.63 -5.63 -3.34
N LEU A 46 7.13 -6.63 -4.07
CA LEU A 46 6.48 -7.21 -5.23
C LEU A 46 6.07 -8.66 -4.94
N LEU A 47 4.78 -8.94 -5.10
CA LEU A 47 4.23 -10.29 -5.13
C LEU A 47 4.03 -10.71 -6.59
N THR A 48 4.83 -11.67 -7.05
CA THR A 48 4.81 -12.17 -8.42
C THR A 48 3.66 -13.13 -8.68
N ALA A 49 3.34 -13.39 -9.96
CA ALA A 49 2.24 -14.30 -10.34
C ALA A 49 2.66 -15.77 -10.57
N ASN A 50 3.91 -16.13 -10.26
CA ASN A 50 4.49 -17.46 -10.50
C ASN A 50 4.11 -18.53 -9.46
N HIS A 51 3.62 -18.14 -8.28
CA HIS A 51 3.17 -19.04 -7.23
C HIS A 51 2.10 -18.36 -6.35
N PRO A 52 1.32 -19.11 -5.55
CA PRO A 52 0.42 -18.51 -4.58
C PRO A 52 1.20 -17.86 -3.43
N TRP A 53 0.69 -16.74 -2.92
CA TRP A 53 1.20 -16.07 -1.73
C TRP A 53 0.27 -16.27 -0.54
N TYR A 54 0.84 -16.29 0.65
CA TYR A 54 0.11 -16.42 1.90
C TYR A 54 0.34 -15.19 2.77
N ILE A 55 -0.74 -14.62 3.28
CA ILE A 55 -0.74 -13.55 4.27
C ILE A 55 -1.24 -14.18 5.56
N LYS A 56 -0.36 -14.41 6.53
CA LYS A 56 -0.70 -15.15 7.74
C LYS A 56 -0.87 -14.22 8.93
N GLY A 57 -2.09 -14.22 9.49
CA GLY A 57 -2.51 -13.27 10.52
C GLY A 57 -2.72 -11.87 9.94
N TRP A 58 -2.53 -10.86 10.76
CA TRP A 58 -2.59 -9.46 10.32
C TRP A 58 -1.22 -9.01 9.82
N VAL A 59 -1.15 -8.61 8.55
CA VAL A 59 0.05 -8.07 7.90
C VAL A 59 -0.17 -6.62 7.53
N TYR A 60 0.79 -5.77 7.88
CA TYR A 60 0.70 -4.31 7.74
C TYR A 60 1.72 -3.82 6.72
N VAL A 61 1.26 -3.18 5.64
CA VAL A 61 2.11 -2.41 4.73
C VAL A 61 2.23 -1.00 5.30
N SER A 62 3.46 -0.59 5.62
CA SER A 62 3.75 0.63 6.37
C SER A 62 4.97 1.36 5.84
N ASN A 63 5.41 2.41 6.53
CA ASN A 63 6.59 3.20 6.15
C ASN A 63 6.48 3.79 4.73
N GLU A 64 5.28 4.26 4.37
CA GLU A 64 4.98 4.82 3.04
C GLU A 64 5.34 3.89 1.86
N SER A 65 5.47 2.58 2.14
CA SER A 65 5.84 1.60 1.15
C SER A 65 4.67 1.18 0.27
N THR A 66 5.00 0.63 -0.90
CA THR A 66 4.06 0.06 -1.85
C THR A 66 4.11 -1.46 -1.80
N LEU A 67 2.95 -2.09 -1.63
CA LEU A 67 2.78 -3.50 -1.96
C LEU A 67 2.20 -3.60 -3.38
N ARG A 68 3.03 -4.07 -4.32
CA ARG A 68 2.62 -4.36 -5.69
C ARG A 68 2.30 -5.85 -5.84
N ILE A 69 1.17 -6.14 -6.47
CA ILE A 69 0.73 -7.50 -6.77
C ILE A 69 0.58 -7.60 -8.29
N GLU A 70 1.25 -8.58 -8.90
CA GLU A 70 1.17 -8.78 -10.34
C GLU A 70 -0.22 -9.27 -10.78
N PRO A 71 -0.65 -8.93 -12.02
CA PRO A 71 -1.85 -9.52 -12.60
C PRO A 71 -1.79 -11.05 -12.57
N GLY A 72 -2.91 -11.71 -12.25
CA GLY A 72 -2.99 -13.17 -12.17
C GLY A 72 -2.47 -13.78 -10.87
N SER A 73 -1.89 -13.00 -9.94
CA SER A 73 -1.46 -13.52 -8.64
C SER A 73 -2.63 -14.10 -7.83
N ILE A 74 -2.33 -15.14 -7.07
CA ILE A 74 -3.25 -15.79 -6.12
C ILE A 74 -2.74 -15.49 -4.71
N ILE A 75 -3.60 -14.89 -3.87
CA ILE A 75 -3.29 -14.51 -2.50
C ILE A 75 -4.26 -15.19 -1.53
N HIS A 76 -3.71 -15.88 -0.52
CA HIS A 76 -4.48 -16.51 0.55
C HIS A 76 -4.23 -15.78 1.87
N ILE A 77 -5.26 -15.14 2.42
CA ILE A 77 -5.25 -14.56 3.76
C ILE A 77 -5.70 -15.64 4.76
N LEU A 78 -4.78 -16.04 5.63
CA LEU A 78 -4.93 -17.08 6.64
C LEU A 78 -5.05 -16.48 8.04
N PRO A 79 -5.75 -17.14 8.98
CA PRO A 79 -5.76 -16.73 10.37
C PRO A 79 -4.34 -16.75 10.98
N GLY A 80 -4.11 -15.91 11.99
CA GLY A 80 -2.89 -15.99 12.80
C GLY A 80 -2.88 -17.18 13.75
N GLU A 81 -1.70 -17.61 14.20
CA GLU A 81 -1.51 -18.79 15.07
C GLU A 81 -2.39 -18.79 16.34
N GLN A 82 -2.64 -17.61 16.92
CA GLN A 82 -3.39 -17.46 18.17
C GLN A 82 -4.73 -16.73 17.98
N SER A 83 -5.19 -16.56 16.74
CA SER A 83 -6.41 -15.80 16.48
C SER A 83 -7.17 -16.39 15.31
N ASN A 84 -8.51 -16.48 15.40
CA ASN A 84 -9.32 -16.87 14.24
C ASN A 84 -9.55 -15.69 13.27
N SER A 85 -8.52 -14.87 13.05
CA SER A 85 -8.57 -13.70 12.19
C SER A 85 -7.24 -13.42 11.48
N GLY A 86 -7.32 -12.78 10.32
CA GLY A 86 -6.17 -12.29 9.58
C GLY A 86 -6.59 -11.20 8.60
N GLY A 87 -5.62 -10.57 7.95
CA GLY A 87 -5.93 -9.49 7.02
C GLY A 87 -4.70 -8.78 6.50
N LEU A 88 -4.91 -8.04 5.43
CA LEU A 88 -3.91 -7.15 4.87
C LEU A 88 -4.32 -5.71 5.19
N VAL A 89 -3.44 -4.97 5.86
CA VAL A 89 -3.69 -3.57 6.24
C VAL A 89 -2.70 -2.69 5.50
N ILE A 90 -3.21 -1.87 4.60
CA ILE A 90 -2.46 -0.81 3.94
C ILE A 90 -2.59 0.41 4.84
N THR A 91 -1.54 0.67 5.62
CA THR A 91 -1.58 1.73 6.62
C THR A 91 -1.54 3.11 5.97
N ARG A 92 -1.87 4.14 6.74
CA ARG A 92 -1.93 5.51 6.24
C ARG A 92 -0.60 5.97 5.63
N GLY A 93 -0.65 6.34 4.35
CA GLY A 93 0.52 6.76 3.57
C GLY A 93 1.22 5.62 2.82
N ALA A 94 0.97 4.36 3.17
CA ALA A 94 1.33 3.22 2.35
C ALA A 94 0.36 3.06 1.17
N TYR A 95 0.73 2.20 0.22
CA TYR A 95 0.02 2.07 -1.04
C TYR A 95 -0.16 0.62 -1.46
N LEU A 96 -1.35 0.27 -1.97
CA LEU A 96 -1.60 -1.01 -2.62
C LEU A 96 -1.71 -0.83 -4.13
N HIS A 97 -0.87 -1.53 -4.88
CA HIS A 97 -0.97 -1.61 -6.34
C HIS A 97 -1.36 -3.03 -6.75
N ALA A 98 -2.66 -3.32 -6.76
CA ALA A 98 -3.26 -4.58 -7.21
C ALA A 98 -4.05 -4.33 -8.50
N ALA A 99 -3.33 -4.24 -9.61
CA ALA A 99 -3.89 -3.91 -10.92
C ALA A 99 -3.92 -5.14 -11.83
N GLY A 100 -4.87 -6.04 -11.59
CA GLY A 100 -5.14 -7.17 -12.49
C GLY A 100 -5.68 -6.71 -13.84
N THR A 101 -5.99 -7.68 -14.71
CA THR A 101 -6.65 -7.44 -15.99
C THR A 101 -7.86 -8.35 -16.16
N ALA A 102 -8.72 -8.08 -17.15
CA ALA A 102 -9.84 -8.97 -17.47
C ALA A 102 -9.38 -10.41 -17.81
N GLY A 103 -8.23 -10.55 -18.48
CA GLY A 103 -7.66 -11.87 -18.83
C GLY A 103 -6.80 -12.49 -17.73
N SER A 104 -6.40 -11.71 -16.72
CA SER A 104 -5.58 -12.18 -15.60
C SER A 104 -5.97 -11.42 -14.32
N PRO A 105 -7.17 -11.70 -13.77
CA PRO A 105 -7.61 -11.07 -12.54
C PRO A 105 -6.74 -11.53 -11.37
N ILE A 106 -6.61 -10.69 -10.36
CA ILE A 106 -5.96 -11.06 -9.09
C ILE A 106 -7.01 -11.75 -8.22
N HIS A 107 -6.67 -12.91 -7.68
CA HIS A 107 -7.56 -13.68 -6.81
C HIS A 107 -7.10 -13.57 -5.36
N ILE A 108 -7.98 -13.10 -4.47
CA ILE A 108 -7.73 -13.02 -3.04
C ILE A 108 -8.77 -13.87 -2.32
N SER A 109 -8.33 -14.75 -1.43
CA SER A 109 -9.24 -15.52 -0.57
C SER A 109 -8.95 -15.27 0.91
N ILE A 110 -9.97 -14.94 1.68
CA ILE A 110 -9.92 -14.79 3.14
C ILE A 110 -10.55 -16.03 3.75
N LYS A 111 -9.73 -16.80 4.48
CA LYS A 111 -10.14 -18.12 4.99
C LYS A 111 -11.13 -18.03 6.16
N GLU A 112 -10.84 -17.19 7.13
CA GLU A 112 -11.60 -17.03 8.38
C GLU A 112 -12.15 -15.60 8.50
N LYS A 113 -12.07 -14.97 9.67
CA LYS A 113 -12.42 -13.55 9.84
C LYS A 113 -11.30 -12.68 9.27
N GLY A 114 -11.62 -11.73 8.40
CA GLY A 114 -10.58 -10.88 7.86
C GLY A 114 -11.02 -9.92 6.78
N ASN A 115 -10.18 -8.91 6.54
CA ASN A 115 -10.41 -7.92 5.51
C ASN A 115 -9.09 -7.50 4.87
N VAL A 116 -9.16 -7.02 3.63
CA VAL A 116 -8.19 -6.09 3.07
C VAL A 116 -8.62 -4.68 3.46
N LEU A 117 -7.79 -3.96 4.20
CA LEU A 117 -8.08 -2.63 4.71
C LEU A 117 -7.18 -1.60 4.01
N LEU A 118 -7.77 -0.57 3.40
CA LEU A 118 -7.03 0.60 2.92
C LEU A 118 -7.31 1.78 3.84
N LEU A 119 -6.29 2.18 4.59
CA LEU A 119 -6.35 3.27 5.55
C LEU A 119 -5.79 4.54 4.91
N GLY A 120 -6.64 5.52 4.65
CA GLY A 120 -6.26 6.74 3.94
C GLY A 120 -6.25 8.00 4.80
N LYS A 121 -5.97 9.13 4.15
CA LYS A 121 -5.84 10.49 4.73
C LYS A 121 -7.04 11.40 4.44
N ALA A 122 -8.10 10.89 3.81
CA ALA A 122 -9.28 11.68 3.46
C ALA A 122 -10.20 11.97 4.65
N PRO A 123 -10.99 13.06 4.62
CA PRO A 123 -11.92 13.38 5.68
C PRO A 123 -12.96 12.27 5.92
N VAL A 124 -13.14 11.89 7.19
CA VAL A 124 -14.21 10.97 7.63
C VAL A 124 -14.82 11.48 8.92
N LYS A 125 -16.09 11.17 9.17
CA LYS A 125 -16.80 11.58 10.39
C LYS A 125 -16.13 11.03 11.65
N ASN A 126 -15.81 9.75 11.64
CA ASN A 126 -15.14 9.05 12.74
C ASN A 126 -13.72 8.72 12.27
N LYS A 127 -12.74 9.55 12.63
CA LYS A 127 -11.32 9.31 12.31
C LYS A 127 -10.64 8.54 13.42
N MET A 128 -9.58 7.81 13.06
CA MET A 128 -8.69 7.18 14.02
C MET A 128 -7.33 7.88 14.00
N PRO A 129 -6.93 8.61 15.06
CA PRO A 129 -5.63 9.27 15.09
C PRO A 129 -4.48 8.24 15.20
N LEU A 130 -3.23 8.69 15.04
CA LEU A 130 -2.03 7.87 15.33
C LEU A 130 -1.82 7.75 16.83
N ALA A 131 -1.14 6.69 17.28
CA ALA A 131 -0.95 6.37 18.71
C ALA A 131 -0.11 7.42 19.46
N ASP A 132 0.74 8.16 18.75
CA ASP A 132 1.53 9.30 19.23
C ASP A 132 0.72 10.61 19.34
N HIS A 133 -0.55 10.61 18.91
CA HIS A 133 -1.46 11.72 19.14
C HIS A 133 -1.86 11.78 20.63
N PRO A 134 -1.87 12.97 21.26
CA PRO A 134 -2.05 13.12 22.72
C PRO A 134 -3.32 12.48 23.29
N ASP A 135 -4.36 12.33 22.47
CA ASP A 135 -5.66 11.76 22.85
C ASP A 135 -5.82 10.26 22.54
N ASN A 136 -4.78 9.58 22.03
CA ASN A 136 -4.92 8.23 21.50
C ASN A 136 -4.30 7.15 22.40
N LYS A 137 -5.07 6.10 22.70
CA LYS A 137 -4.63 4.92 23.47
C LYS A 137 -4.57 3.64 22.62
N LEU A 138 -4.63 3.76 21.30
CA LEU A 138 -4.78 2.62 20.39
C LEU A 138 -3.44 2.14 19.80
N MET A 139 -3.47 0.93 19.24
CA MET A 139 -2.31 0.28 18.65
C MET A 139 -1.71 1.13 17.51
N PRO A 140 -0.36 1.20 17.40
CA PRO A 140 0.30 1.79 16.24
C PRO A 140 -0.17 1.12 14.93
N GLY A 141 -0.37 1.90 13.87
CA GLY A 141 -0.61 1.38 12.51
C GLY A 141 -2.06 1.24 12.04
N ILE A 142 -3.08 1.53 12.87
CA ILE A 142 -4.49 1.51 12.44
C ILE A 142 -5.13 2.89 12.25
N ALA A 143 -4.32 3.95 12.22
CA ALA A 143 -4.82 5.31 12.01
C ALA A 143 -5.41 5.49 10.60
N TYR A 144 -6.50 6.23 10.50
CA TYR A 144 -7.14 6.58 9.24
C TYR A 144 -7.93 7.89 9.37
N GLY A 145 -8.20 8.51 8.22
CA GLY A 145 -8.80 9.83 8.14
C GLY A 145 -7.76 10.94 8.17
N GLY A 146 -8.21 12.15 7.81
CA GLY A 146 -7.37 13.34 7.77
C GLY A 146 -8.10 14.49 7.08
N THR A 147 -7.34 15.31 6.37
CA THR A 147 -7.84 16.51 5.65
C THR A 147 -7.62 16.43 4.14
N ASN A 148 -7.00 15.36 3.64
CA ASN A 148 -6.63 15.26 2.23
C ASN A 148 -7.69 14.49 1.43
N GLU A 149 -8.66 15.20 0.86
CA GLU A 149 -9.70 14.61 -0.01
C GLU A 149 -9.15 13.91 -1.25
N GLN A 150 -7.94 14.27 -1.69
CA GLN A 150 -7.27 13.70 -2.85
C GLN A 150 -6.28 12.58 -2.48
N ASP A 151 -6.36 12.04 -1.27
CA ASP A 151 -5.54 10.89 -0.88
C ASP A 151 -5.71 9.71 -1.86
N SER A 152 -4.61 9.02 -2.14
CA SER A 152 -4.61 7.81 -2.96
C SER A 152 -4.03 6.69 -2.12
N SER A 153 -4.88 5.80 -1.61
CA SER A 153 -4.47 4.67 -0.78
C SER A 153 -4.17 3.41 -1.62
N GLY A 154 -4.47 3.44 -2.92
CA GLY A 154 -4.16 2.33 -3.81
C GLY A 154 -4.92 2.33 -5.15
N VAL A 155 -4.54 1.37 -5.98
CA VAL A 155 -5.27 0.92 -7.17
C VAL A 155 -5.64 -0.54 -6.97
N VAL A 156 -6.94 -0.83 -7.01
CA VAL A 156 -7.50 -2.18 -6.94
C VAL A 156 -8.35 -2.37 -8.19
N ARG A 157 -7.82 -3.11 -9.16
CA ARG A 157 -8.46 -3.30 -10.46
C ARG A 157 -8.50 -4.76 -10.87
N TYR A 158 -9.63 -5.25 -11.38
CA TYR A 158 -9.83 -6.66 -11.76
C TYR A 158 -9.41 -7.62 -10.64
N VAL A 159 -9.93 -7.38 -9.44
CA VAL A 159 -9.66 -8.18 -8.24
C VAL A 159 -10.92 -8.94 -7.87
N GLN A 160 -10.78 -10.24 -7.68
CA GLN A 160 -11.83 -11.12 -7.18
C GLN A 160 -11.48 -11.53 -5.76
N LEU A 161 -12.28 -11.05 -4.80
CA LEU A 161 -12.05 -11.30 -3.39
C LEU A 161 -13.14 -12.20 -2.83
N HIS A 162 -12.75 -13.38 -2.34
CA HIS A 162 -13.65 -14.33 -1.69
C HIS A 162 -13.47 -14.29 -0.17
N TYR A 163 -14.55 -14.16 0.58
CA TYR A 163 -14.54 -14.21 2.03
C TYR A 163 -15.73 -15.03 2.54
N HIS A 164 -15.60 -15.59 3.75
CA HIS A 164 -16.54 -16.61 4.24
C HIS A 164 -17.15 -16.27 5.60
N SER A 165 -16.66 -15.25 6.31
CA SER A 165 -17.13 -14.92 7.65
C SER A 165 -18.13 -13.76 7.60
N PRO A 166 -19.26 -13.82 8.33
CA PRO A 166 -20.27 -12.76 8.29
C PRO A 166 -19.79 -11.50 9.03
N MET A 167 -18.65 -11.62 9.73
CA MET A 167 -17.94 -10.52 10.37
C MET A 167 -16.92 -9.85 9.43
N SER A 168 -16.87 -10.26 8.16
CA SER A 168 -15.95 -9.75 7.14
C SER A 168 -16.71 -9.05 6.02
N GLU A 169 -16.12 -8.00 5.48
CA GLU A 169 -16.62 -7.23 4.34
C GLU A 169 -15.77 -7.49 3.09
N GLY A 170 -14.67 -8.22 3.24
CA GLY A 170 -13.73 -8.55 2.17
C GLY A 170 -12.74 -7.42 1.89
N LEU A 171 -13.23 -6.28 1.41
CA LEU A 171 -12.46 -5.07 1.17
C LEU A 171 -13.11 -3.89 1.89
N LYS A 172 -12.34 -3.15 2.69
CA LYS A 172 -12.81 -1.97 3.41
C LYS A 172 -11.91 -0.77 3.15
N LEU A 173 -12.52 0.32 2.71
CA LEU A 173 -11.88 1.61 2.57
C LEU A 173 -12.18 2.47 3.80
N MET A 174 -11.16 2.95 4.50
CA MET A 174 -11.32 3.82 5.65
C MET A 174 -10.52 5.10 5.42
N GLY A 175 -11.21 6.20 5.11
CA GLY A 175 -10.56 7.47 4.78
C GLY A 175 -9.76 7.44 3.48
N ALA A 176 -10.06 6.54 2.54
CA ALA A 176 -9.50 6.57 1.20
C ALA A 176 -10.03 7.80 0.44
N GLY A 177 -9.14 8.55 -0.21
CA GLY A 177 -9.50 9.76 -0.95
C GLY A 177 -9.94 9.49 -2.38
N SER A 178 -10.36 10.56 -3.05
CA SER A 178 -10.88 10.59 -4.42
C SER A 178 -9.92 10.08 -5.50
N ARG A 179 -8.62 9.94 -5.20
CA ARG A 179 -7.63 9.38 -6.11
C ARG A 179 -7.40 7.88 -5.92
N THR A 180 -7.99 7.26 -4.90
CA THR A 180 -8.00 5.80 -4.74
C THR A 180 -8.88 5.19 -5.81
N VAL A 181 -8.35 4.21 -6.56
CA VAL A 181 -9.06 3.61 -7.70
C VAL A 181 -9.56 2.23 -7.31
N LEU A 182 -10.88 2.03 -7.37
CA LEU A 182 -11.53 0.72 -7.37
C LEU A 182 -12.23 0.53 -8.70
N GLN A 183 -11.90 -0.51 -9.46
CA GLN A 183 -12.52 -0.76 -10.76
C GLN A 183 -12.60 -2.26 -11.05
N HIS A 184 -13.77 -2.76 -11.43
CA HIS A 184 -13.98 -4.19 -11.69
C HIS A 184 -13.53 -5.06 -10.50
N VAL A 185 -13.87 -4.63 -9.29
CA VAL A 185 -13.62 -5.42 -8.08
C VAL A 185 -14.89 -6.18 -7.73
N THR A 186 -14.77 -7.50 -7.61
CA THR A 186 -15.89 -8.36 -7.24
C THR A 186 -15.63 -8.97 -5.87
N LEU A 187 -16.54 -8.73 -4.94
CA LEU A 187 -16.52 -9.32 -3.61
C LEU A 187 -17.53 -10.45 -3.56
N TYR A 188 -17.04 -11.67 -3.32
CA TYR A 188 -17.84 -12.88 -3.20
C TYR A 188 -17.96 -13.23 -1.73
N ASP A 189 -19.12 -12.92 -1.16
CA ASP A 189 -19.52 -13.51 0.09
C ASP A 189 -19.97 -14.97 -0.15
N ARG A 190 -19.33 -15.92 0.53
CA ARG A 190 -19.70 -17.34 0.46
C ARG A 190 -20.81 -17.76 1.43
N HIS A 191 -21.45 -16.83 2.14
CA HIS A 191 -22.68 -17.15 2.86
C HIS A 191 -23.78 -17.59 1.91
N PRO A 192 -24.53 -18.66 2.23
CA PRO A 192 -25.64 -19.12 1.42
C PRO A 192 -26.64 -18.00 1.11
N GLY A 193 -26.95 -17.81 -0.18
CA GLY A 193 -27.96 -16.85 -0.64
C GLY A 193 -27.46 -15.42 -0.87
N MET A 194 -26.19 -15.10 -0.58
CA MET A 194 -25.66 -13.76 -0.88
C MET A 194 -25.20 -13.65 -2.34
N LYS A 195 -25.53 -12.52 -2.98
CA LYS A 195 -25.03 -12.17 -4.32
C LYS A 195 -23.67 -11.47 -4.21
N PRO A 196 -22.80 -11.61 -5.23
CA PRO A 196 -21.56 -10.85 -5.26
C PRO A 196 -21.81 -9.33 -5.27
N ILE A 197 -20.93 -8.58 -4.62
CA ILE A 197 -20.91 -7.12 -4.64
C ILE A 197 -19.90 -6.67 -5.70
N PHE A 198 -20.30 -5.74 -6.56
CA PHE A 198 -19.46 -5.20 -7.63
C PHE A 198 -19.12 -3.74 -7.33
N LEU A 199 -17.82 -3.42 -7.34
CA LEU A 199 -17.31 -2.06 -7.22
C LEU A 199 -16.74 -1.65 -8.59
N TYR A 200 -17.33 -0.60 -9.17
CA TYR A 200 -17.01 -0.07 -10.49
C TYR A 200 -16.21 1.23 -10.40
#